data_AF-A0A3S2I276-F1
#
_entry.id   AF-A0A3S2I276-F1
#
_cell.length_a   1.000
_cell.length_b   1.000
_cell.length_c   1.000
_cell.angle_alpha   90.00
_cell.angle_beta   90.00
_cell.angle_gamma   90.00
#
_symmetry.space_group_name_H-M   'P 1'
#
loop_
_entity.id
_entity.type
_entity.pdbx_description
1 polymer ?
#
loop_
_entity_poly.entity_id
_entity_poly.type
_entity_poly.pdbx_seq_one_letter_code
_entity_poly.pdbx_strand_id
1 'polypeptide(L)'
;MFAYSNNGYSFRAVDDDYQAAGDEVLFGDYATPVQLAEAFSEYGSVVERAKVPKSTVMQRLIDINKMDQAYFMLSSQPKFFARWFAPDHPSVFCDDPDAVAFVTALALDPAVILASETAA
;
A
#
# COMPACT_ATOMS: atom_id res chain seq x y z
N MET A 1 -15.28 -8.84 -27.07
CA MET A 1 -15.56 -9.21 -25.66
C MET A 1 -14.27 -9.68 -24.98
N PHE A 2 -14.20 -9.76 -23.64
CA PHE A 2 -13.03 -10.27 -22.91
C PHE A 2 -13.38 -11.40 -21.96
N ALA A 3 -12.59 -12.47 -21.97
CA ALA A 3 -12.68 -13.57 -21.02
C ALA A 3 -11.59 -13.48 -19.95
N TYR A 4 -11.99 -13.63 -18.69
CA TYR A 4 -11.11 -13.59 -17.52
C TYR A 4 -11.23 -14.91 -16.75
N SER A 5 -10.10 -15.50 -16.33
CA SER A 5 -10.06 -16.64 -15.40
C SER A 5 -9.14 -16.35 -14.22
N ASN A 6 -9.64 -16.61 -13.02
CA ASN A 6 -8.91 -16.41 -11.77
C ASN A 6 -7.94 -17.57 -11.45
N ASN A 7 -8.18 -18.77 -11.99
CA ASN A 7 -7.31 -19.95 -11.79
C ASN A 7 -5.94 -19.84 -12.49
N GLY A 8 -5.74 -18.83 -13.33
CA GLY A 8 -4.48 -18.59 -14.03
C GLY A 8 -4.14 -17.12 -14.25
N TYR A 9 -4.82 -16.19 -13.57
CA TYR A 9 -4.69 -14.72 -13.76
C TYR A 9 -4.62 -14.33 -15.24
N SER A 10 -5.47 -14.95 -16.06
CA SER A 10 -5.40 -14.81 -17.51
C SER A 10 -6.55 -13.94 -18.00
N PHE A 11 -6.23 -13.06 -18.95
CA PHE A 11 -7.21 -12.23 -19.66
C PHE A 11 -6.95 -12.34 -21.15
N ARG A 12 -8.00 -12.53 -21.96
CA ARG A 12 -7.88 -12.56 -23.42
C ARG A 12 -9.12 -11.99 -24.10
N ALA A 13 -8.90 -11.36 -25.25
CA ALA A 13 -9.98 -10.95 -26.13
C ALA A 13 -10.62 -12.20 -26.77
N VAL A 14 -11.94 -12.19 -26.87
CA VAL A 14 -12.74 -13.24 -27.48
C VAL A 14 -13.82 -12.62 -28.36
N ASP A 15 -14.26 -13.40 -29.36
CA ASP A 15 -15.37 -13.05 -30.23
C ASP A 15 -16.69 -13.02 -29.44
N ASP A 16 -17.70 -12.34 -29.99
CA ASP A 16 -18.97 -12.09 -29.30
C ASP A 16 -19.86 -13.35 -29.17
N ASP A 17 -19.55 -14.41 -29.93
CA ASP A 17 -20.23 -15.71 -29.85
C ASP A 17 -19.55 -16.70 -28.88
N TYR A 18 -18.40 -16.32 -28.31
CA TYR A 18 -17.64 -17.15 -27.38
C TYR A 18 -18.44 -17.49 -26.12
N GLN A 19 -18.38 -18.76 -25.70
CA GLN A 19 -19.00 -19.24 -24.47
C GLN A 19 -17.92 -19.43 -23.41
N ALA A 20 -18.11 -18.81 -22.24
CA ALA A 20 -17.17 -18.92 -21.13
C ALA A 20 -16.94 -20.37 -20.70
N ALA A 21 -15.68 -20.74 -20.44
CA ALA A 21 -15.37 -21.97 -19.72
C ALA A 21 -15.86 -21.88 -18.26
N GLY A 22 -15.92 -23.01 -17.55
CA GLY A 22 -16.54 -23.08 -16.22
C GLY A 22 -15.92 -22.20 -15.14
N ASP A 23 -14.68 -21.75 -15.34
CA ASP A 23 -13.93 -20.85 -14.45
C ASP A 23 -13.70 -19.45 -15.05
N GLU A 24 -14.35 -19.15 -16.19
CA GLU A 24 -14.24 -17.88 -16.90
C GLU A 24 -15.46 -16.98 -16.71
N VAL A 25 -15.21 -15.67 -16.67
CA VAL A 25 -16.25 -14.64 -16.68
C VAL A 25 -16.01 -13.70 -17.84
N LEU A 26 -17.08 -13.37 -18.57
CA LEU A 26 -17.04 -12.49 -19.73
C LEU A 26 -17.37 -11.05 -19.35
N PHE A 27 -16.57 -10.12 -19.85
CA PHE A 27 -16.77 -8.69 -19.71
C PHE A 27 -16.84 -8.03 -21.08
N GLY A 28 -17.68 -7.01 -21.20
CA GLY A 28 -17.83 -6.24 -22.45
C GLY A 28 -16.58 -5.42 -22.82
N ASP A 29 -15.76 -5.08 -21.82
CA ASP A 29 -14.51 -4.33 -21.94
C ASP A 29 -13.52 -4.84 -20.86
N TYR A 30 -12.38 -4.16 -20.68
CA TYR A 30 -11.47 -4.40 -19.57
C TYR A 30 -12.23 -4.33 -18.23
N ALA A 31 -12.20 -5.44 -17.49
CA ALA A 31 -12.84 -5.53 -16.18
C ALA A 31 -12.13 -4.62 -15.16
N THR A 32 -12.92 -3.83 -14.43
CA THR A 32 -12.41 -3.02 -13.31
C THR A 32 -12.08 -3.92 -12.10
N PRO A 33 -11.22 -3.47 -11.17
CA PRO A 33 -10.93 -4.23 -9.94
C PRO A 33 -12.18 -4.56 -9.12
N VAL A 34 -13.20 -3.70 -9.15
CA VAL A 34 -14.49 -3.93 -8.49
C VAL A 34 -15.24 -5.08 -9.16
N GLN A 35 -15.34 -5.05 -10.48
CA GLN A 35 -16.00 -6.11 -11.26
C GLN A 35 -15.29 -7.46 -11.12
N LEU A 36 -13.96 -7.46 -11.01
CA LEU A 36 -13.18 -8.67 -10.77
C LEU A 36 -13.38 -9.19 -9.34
N ALA A 37 -13.44 -8.33 -8.33
CA ALA A 37 -13.75 -8.70 -6.96
C ALA A 37 -15.18 -9.24 -6.78
N GLU A 38 -16.15 -8.72 -7.56
CA GLU A 38 -17.51 -9.25 -7.62
C GLU A 38 -17.59 -10.61 -8.31
N ALA A 39 -16.84 -10.77 -9.40
CA ALA A 39 -16.84 -12.00 -10.20
C ALA A 39 -16.05 -13.15 -9.57
N PHE A 40 -15.01 -12.82 -8.79
CA PHE A 40 -14.09 -13.80 -8.22
C PHE A 40 -13.87 -13.48 -6.74
N SER A 41 -14.42 -14.30 -5.85
CA SER A 41 -14.29 -14.12 -4.39
C SER A 41 -12.85 -14.20 -3.88
N GLU A 42 -11.97 -14.86 -4.64
CA GLU A 42 -10.52 -14.96 -4.38
C GLU A 42 -9.72 -13.81 -5.00
N TYR A 43 -10.34 -12.99 -5.86
CA TYR A 43 -9.71 -11.79 -6.37
C TYR A 43 -9.62 -10.80 -5.20
N GLY A 44 -8.49 -10.85 -4.52
CA GLY A 44 -8.17 -9.95 -3.43
C GLY A 44 -8.37 -8.53 -3.95
N SER A 45 -9.33 -7.80 -3.35
CA SER A 45 -9.42 -6.36 -3.53
C SER A 45 -8.00 -5.81 -3.44
N VAL A 46 -7.58 -4.99 -4.39
CA VAL A 46 -6.30 -4.28 -4.29
C VAL A 46 -6.38 -3.47 -3.00
N VAL A 47 -5.87 -4.03 -1.90
CA VAL A 47 -5.85 -3.35 -0.61
C VAL A 47 -4.83 -2.25 -0.82
N GLU A 48 -5.32 -1.04 -1.02
CA GLU A 48 -4.46 0.12 -1.13
C GLU A 48 -3.66 0.18 0.19
N ARG A 49 -2.36 -0.07 0.09
CA ARG A 49 -1.49 -0.10 1.27
C ARG A 49 -1.57 1.26 1.94
N ALA A 50 -2.03 1.25 3.19
CA ALA A 50 -2.19 2.46 3.98
C ALA A 50 -0.87 3.24 4.04
N LYS A 51 -0.98 4.56 3.89
CA LYS A 51 0.15 5.49 3.97
C LYS A 51 -0.08 6.52 5.05
N VAL A 52 1.02 7.02 5.59
CA VAL A 52 1.04 8.14 6.52
C VAL A 52 1.97 9.24 5.97
N PRO A 53 1.57 10.52 6.00
CA PRO A 53 2.46 11.62 5.65
C PRO A 53 3.67 11.65 6.60
N LYS A 54 4.87 11.89 6.04
CA LYS A 54 6.09 12.01 6.84
C LYS A 54 6.01 13.18 7.83
N SER A 55 5.34 14.27 7.45
CA SER A 55 5.07 15.41 8.34
C SER A 55 4.27 15.00 9.57
N THR A 56 3.23 14.17 9.41
CA THR A 56 2.43 13.64 10.52
C THR A 56 3.29 12.79 11.46
N VAL A 57 4.14 11.91 10.91
CA VAL A 57 5.08 11.12 11.72
C VAL A 57 6.02 12.03 12.51
N MET A 58 6.59 13.06 11.88
CA MET A 58 7.48 14.01 12.53
C MET A 58 6.77 14.81 13.63
N GLN A 59 5.53 15.23 13.40
CA GLN A 59 4.71 15.91 14.42
C GLN A 59 4.48 15.01 15.62
N ARG A 60 4.07 13.75 15.39
CA ARG A 60 3.88 12.76 16.48
C ARG A 60 5.16 12.56 17.30
N LEU A 61 6.33 12.54 16.65
CA LEU A 61 7.63 12.45 17.33
C LEU A 61 7.98 13.73 18.12
N ILE A 62 7.60 14.91 17.63
CA ILE A 62 7.75 16.19 18.34
C ILE A 62 6.87 16.19 19.60
N ASP A 63 5.60 15.78 19.49
CA ASP A 63 4.63 15.80 20.59
C ASP A 63 5.06 14.95 21.78
N ILE A 64 5.86 13.92 21.54
CA ILE A 64 6.41 13.02 22.58
C ILE A 64 7.89 13.29 22.90
N ASN A 65 8.44 14.41 22.44
CA ASN A 65 9.84 14.82 22.67
C ASN A 65 10.89 13.79 22.21
N LYS A 66 10.65 13.11 21.09
CA LYS A 66 11.57 12.12 20.49
C LYS A 66 12.31 12.62 19.25
N MET A 67 12.06 13.85 18.82
CA MET A 67 12.59 14.38 17.56
C MET A 67 14.12 14.44 17.53
N ASP A 68 14.79 14.80 18.62
CA ASP A 68 16.27 14.85 18.65
C ASP A 68 16.90 13.46 18.43
N GLN A 69 16.35 12.44 19.09
CA GLN A 69 16.78 11.05 18.94
C GLN A 69 16.50 10.52 17.52
N ALA A 70 15.30 10.82 17.01
CA ALA A 70 14.89 10.49 15.64
C ALA A 70 15.83 11.11 14.59
N TYR A 71 16.16 12.40 14.74
CA TYR A 71 17.06 13.10 13.83
C TYR A 71 18.47 12.50 13.85
N PHE A 72 19.01 12.23 15.04
CA PHE A 72 20.30 11.56 15.18
C PHE A 72 20.32 10.22 14.44
N MET A 73 19.32 9.36 14.66
CA MET A 73 19.19 8.07 13.98
C MET A 73 19.10 8.20 12.45
N LEU A 74 18.23 9.08 11.95
CA LEU A 74 18.09 9.35 10.52
C LEU A 74 19.44 9.80 9.92
N SER A 75 20.12 10.75 10.56
CA SER A 75 21.38 11.30 10.07
C SER A 75 22.52 10.27 10.02
N SER A 76 22.47 9.23 10.86
CA SER A 76 23.44 8.13 10.86
C SER A 76 23.24 7.10 9.72
N GLN A 77 22.13 7.17 8.98
CA GLN A 77 21.78 6.23 7.92
C GLN A 77 21.51 6.96 6.60
N PRO A 78 22.56 7.26 5.79
CA PRO A 78 22.44 8.15 4.63
C PRO A 78 21.37 7.75 3.60
N LYS A 79 21.18 6.45 3.36
CA LYS A 79 20.17 5.94 2.43
C LYS A 79 18.75 6.18 2.93
N PHE A 80 18.52 5.88 4.21
CA PHE A 80 17.22 6.07 4.83
C PHE A 80 16.91 7.57 4.98
N PHE A 81 17.90 8.38 5.35
CA PHE A 81 17.81 9.83 5.35
C PHE A 81 17.36 10.38 3.99
N ALA A 82 18.04 10.00 2.90
CA ALA A 82 17.70 10.48 1.56
C ALA A 82 16.26 10.09 1.16
N ARG A 83 15.83 8.85 1.46
CA ARG A 83 14.45 8.41 1.22
C ARG A 83 13.45 9.15 2.09
N TRP A 84 13.78 9.43 3.35
CA TRP A 84 12.90 10.12 4.29
C TRP A 84 12.70 11.58 3.90
N PHE A 85 13.74 12.29 3.47
CA PHE A 85 13.64 13.71 3.09
C PHE A 85 13.39 13.98 1.60
N ALA A 86 13.17 12.93 0.79
CA ALA A 86 12.79 13.07 -0.62
C ALA A 86 11.42 13.78 -0.75
N PRO A 87 11.35 14.95 -1.42
CA PRO A 87 10.14 15.78 -1.47
C PRO A 87 9.05 15.23 -2.41
N ASP A 88 9.44 14.45 -3.41
CA ASP A 88 8.57 13.76 -4.37
C ASP A 88 7.88 12.51 -3.79
N HIS A 89 8.32 12.06 -2.61
CA HIS A 89 7.72 10.95 -1.87
C HIS A 89 7.27 11.41 -0.47
N PRO A 90 6.20 12.21 -0.33
CA PRO A 90 5.85 12.85 0.95
C PRO A 90 5.30 11.90 2.02
N SER A 91 5.00 10.66 1.67
CA SER A 91 4.39 9.66 2.57
C SER A 91 5.18 8.37 2.57
N VAL A 92 5.06 7.61 3.66
CA VAL A 92 5.56 6.24 3.78
C VAL A 92 4.39 5.29 3.99
N PHE A 93 4.57 4.03 3.60
CA PHE A 93 3.57 3.01 3.94
C PHE A 93 3.60 2.75 5.45
N CYS A 94 2.43 2.54 6.04
CA CYS A 94 2.29 2.27 7.48
C CYS A 94 3.02 0.99 7.91
N ASP A 95 3.17 0.04 6.97
CA ASP A 95 3.83 -1.26 7.11
C ASP A 95 5.24 -1.30 6.45
N ASP A 96 5.81 -0.15 6.07
CA ASP A 96 7.16 -0.10 5.49
C ASP A 96 8.20 -0.63 6.51
N PRO A 97 8.97 -1.69 6.18
CA PRO A 97 9.88 -2.32 7.15
C PRO A 97 10.92 -1.38 7.72
N ASP A 98 11.44 -0.43 6.92
CA ASP A 98 12.44 0.52 7.38
C ASP A 98 11.81 1.55 8.34
N ALA A 99 10.61 2.03 8.03
CA ALA A 99 9.86 2.92 8.91
C ALA A 99 9.47 2.23 10.24
N VAL A 100 9.02 0.98 10.19
CA VAL A 100 8.68 0.19 11.38
C VAL A 100 9.93 -0.04 12.25
N ALA A 101 11.05 -0.42 11.64
CA ALA A 101 12.32 -0.62 12.35
C ALA A 101 12.81 0.69 13.00
N PHE A 102 12.69 1.81 12.29
CA PHE A 102 13.04 3.14 12.80
C PHE A 102 12.21 3.52 14.04
N VAL A 103 10.88 3.38 13.99
CA VAL A 103 10.01 3.69 15.13
C VAL A 103 10.27 2.75 16.30
N THR A 104 10.44 1.45 16.03
CA THR A 104 10.74 0.45 17.06
C THR A 104 12.06 0.75 17.77
N ALA A 105 13.09 1.19 17.04
CA ALA A 105 14.38 1.54 17.61
C ALA A 105 14.35 2.81 18.49
N LEU A 106 13.33 3.65 18.35
CA LEU A 106 13.03 4.76 19.28
C LEU A 106 12.28 4.30 20.54
N ALA A 107 12.00 3.01 20.68
CA ALA A 107 11.16 2.39 21.70
C ALA A 107 9.72 2.93 21.69
N LEU A 108 9.17 3.12 20.49
CA LEU A 108 7.81 3.61 20.25
C LEU A 108 6.97 2.53 19.57
N ASP A 109 5.65 2.65 19.69
CA ASP A 109 4.70 1.75 19.01
C ASP A 109 4.49 2.19 17.54
N PRO A 110 4.88 1.36 16.55
CA PRO A 110 4.63 1.64 15.13
C PRO A 110 3.14 1.82 14.81
N ALA A 111 2.24 1.11 15.49
CA ALA A 111 0.81 1.22 15.25
C ALA A 111 0.25 2.60 15.62
N VAL A 112 0.92 3.34 16.51
CA VAL A 112 0.54 4.71 16.89
C VAL A 112 1.23 5.72 16.00
N ILE A 113 2.56 5.59 15.82
CA ILE A 113 3.35 6.58 15.11
C ILE A 113 3.12 6.54 13.61
N LEU A 114 2.91 5.36 13.02
CA LEU A 114 2.69 5.17 11.59
C LEU A 114 1.22 5.02 11.19
N ALA A 115 0.27 5.20 12.13
CA ALA A 115 -1.16 5.13 11.82
C ALA A 115 -1.55 6.07 10.67
N SER A 116 -2.28 5.54 9.67
CA SER A 116 -2.89 6.36 8.62
C SER A 116 -4.00 7.24 9.19
N GLU A 117 -4.12 8.47 8.71
CA GLU A 117 -5.22 9.38 9.10
C GLU A 117 -6.58 8.96 8.52
N THR A 118 -6.60 8.08 7.52
CA THR A 118 -7.83 7.60 6.85
C THR A 118 -8.64 6.58 7.68
N ALA A 119 -8.36 6.41 8.97
CA ALA A 119 -9.16 5.60 9.88
C ALA A 119 -10.04 6.50 10.76
N ALA A 120 -11.09 7.07 10.16
CA ALA A 120 -12.25 7.65 10.84
C ALA A 120 -13.49 7.51 9.96
#